data_AF-A0A969ELU2-F1
#
_entry.id   AF-A0A969ELU2-F1
#
_cell.length_a   1.000
_cell.length_b   1.000
_cell.length_c   1.000
_cell.angle_alpha   90.00
_cell.angle_beta   90.00
_cell.angle_gamma   90.00
#
_symmetry.space_group_name_H-M   'P 1'
#
loop_
_entity.id
_entity.type
_entity.pdbx_description
1 polymer ?
#
loop_
_entity_poly.entity_id
_entity_poly.type
_entity_poly.pdbx_seq_one_letter_code
_entity_poly.pdbx_strand_id
1 'polypeptide(L)'
;MGMGRELTMDFPVARATFALADVLLDIPLSEIAWDGPEEELNDTINTQPALLVHSVATLQVFWEKYPEFVPAFVAGHSMGELTALVAASVLPFESALYLVRTRGELMKRAGEENPGGMAALLGLDIPTVDRVCAEASEPNDVVQVANDNCPGQVVVSGAGGALRRLIPLAQEAGAKKIVPLMVSIAAHSPLMEHAQADFNKAVEAAPLQEPKISIIGNVAAKPLSRIQYIEDDLKAQLTSRVRWTESIEYMLEKGVDTFIEIGTRFRSYKFGETDFSRYQTLYDREAGRFP
;
A
#
# COMPACT_ATOMS: atom_id res chain seq x y z
N MET A 1 -3.20 -4.55 16.41
CA MET A 1 -3.76 -3.77 17.54
C MET A 1 -2.62 -3.08 18.29
N GLY A 2 -2.91 -2.03 19.06
CA GLY A 2 -1.91 -1.26 19.82
C GLY A 2 -1.10 -0.23 19.02
N MET A 3 -1.36 -0.06 17.72
CA MET A 3 -0.52 0.77 16.85
C MET A 3 -0.56 2.24 17.28
N GLY A 4 0.62 2.86 17.46
CA GLY A 4 0.73 4.29 17.76
C GLY A 4 0.35 4.69 19.20
N ARG A 5 -0.09 3.76 20.06
CA ARG A 5 -0.50 4.05 21.44
C ARG A 5 0.63 4.65 22.27
N GLU A 6 1.82 4.04 22.22
CA GLU A 6 3.01 4.58 22.90
C GLU A 6 3.41 5.94 22.32
N LEU A 7 3.31 6.09 21.00
CA LEU A 7 3.61 7.35 20.32
C LEU A 7 2.72 8.50 20.81
N THR A 8 1.41 8.24 21.00
CA THR A 8 0.50 9.27 21.53
C THR A 8 0.76 9.56 23.00
N MET A 9 1.26 8.61 23.80
CA MET A 9 1.63 8.85 25.20
C MET A 9 2.79 9.84 25.30
N ASP A 10 3.82 9.66 24.47
CA ASP A 10 5.08 10.40 24.55
C ASP A 10 5.08 11.73 23.77
N PHE A 11 4.31 11.82 22.68
CA PHE A 11 4.37 12.96 21.75
C PHE A 11 3.02 13.68 21.61
N PRO A 12 2.92 14.96 22.02
CA PRO A 12 1.69 15.75 21.88
C PRO A 12 1.20 15.84 20.44
N VAL A 13 2.10 15.97 19.45
CA VAL A 13 1.71 16.05 18.04
C VAL A 13 1.01 14.77 17.57
N ALA A 14 1.54 13.60 17.93
CA ALA A 14 0.91 12.32 17.62
C ALA A 14 -0.47 12.19 18.28
N ARG A 15 -0.59 12.58 19.55
CA ARG A 15 -1.88 12.60 20.26
C ARG A 15 -2.91 13.47 19.54
N ALA A 16 -2.49 14.65 19.06
CA ALA A 16 -3.34 15.54 18.29
C ALA A 16 -3.74 14.95 16.93
N THR A 17 -2.84 14.25 16.23
CA THR A 17 -3.16 13.59 14.95
C THR A 17 -4.26 12.55 15.10
N PHE A 18 -4.16 11.68 16.12
CA PHE A 18 -5.17 10.65 16.38
C PHE A 18 -6.51 11.27 16.81
N ALA A 19 -6.49 12.24 17.74
CA ALA A 19 -7.70 12.92 18.18
C ALA A 19 -8.41 13.66 17.04
N LEU A 20 -7.65 14.30 16.15
CA LEU A 20 -8.21 14.95 14.96
C LEU A 20 -8.85 13.91 14.03
N ALA A 21 -8.22 12.75 13.84
CA ALA A 21 -8.78 11.71 12.99
C ALA A 21 -10.13 11.17 13.51
N ASP A 22 -10.23 10.94 14.81
CA ASP A 22 -11.47 10.49 15.45
C ASP A 22 -12.60 11.52 15.26
N VAL A 23 -12.29 12.81 15.43
CA VAL A 23 -13.25 13.91 15.23
C VAL A 23 -13.67 14.03 13.77
N LEU A 24 -12.73 13.93 12.82
CA LEU A 24 -13.03 14.11 11.40
C LEU A 24 -13.86 12.96 10.82
N LEU A 25 -13.62 11.73 11.29
CA LEU A 25 -14.36 10.55 10.84
C LEU A 25 -15.62 10.27 11.66
N ASP A 26 -15.80 10.96 12.78
CA ASP A 26 -16.89 10.75 13.74
C ASP A 26 -16.99 9.28 14.21
N ILE A 27 -15.82 8.66 14.42
CA ILE A 27 -15.67 7.29 14.93
C ILE A 27 -14.50 7.22 15.92
N PRO A 28 -14.51 6.29 16.88
CA PRO A 28 -13.38 6.08 17.79
C PRO A 28 -12.27 5.26 17.11
N LEU A 29 -11.71 5.76 16.00
CA LEU A 29 -10.70 5.05 15.21
C LEU A 29 -9.46 4.71 16.05
N SER A 30 -9.05 5.61 16.95
CA SER A 30 -7.94 5.39 17.86
C SER A 30 -8.18 4.20 18.80
N GLU A 31 -9.36 4.08 19.39
CA GLU A 31 -9.74 2.95 20.25
C GLU A 31 -9.78 1.64 19.45
N ILE A 32 -10.37 1.65 18.25
CA ILE A 32 -10.36 0.49 17.34
C ILE A 32 -8.92 0.05 17.03
N ALA A 33 -8.02 1.00 16.76
CA ALA A 33 -6.62 0.73 16.46
C ALA A 33 -5.83 0.18 17.67
N TRP A 34 -6.15 0.62 18.88
CA TRP A 34 -5.42 0.25 20.10
C TRP A 34 -5.94 -1.01 20.76
N ASP A 35 -7.24 -1.08 20.96
CA ASP A 35 -7.90 -2.07 21.80
C ASP A 35 -8.77 -3.06 21.00
N GLY A 36 -9.04 -2.75 19.73
CA GLY A 36 -9.82 -3.62 18.83
C GLY A 36 -11.34 -3.43 18.97
N PRO A 37 -12.16 -4.42 18.55
CA PRO A 37 -11.78 -5.80 18.22
C PRO A 37 -10.94 -5.93 16.95
N GLU A 38 -10.11 -6.97 16.87
CA GLU A 38 -9.20 -7.21 15.74
C GLU A 38 -9.93 -7.31 14.39
N GLU A 39 -11.11 -7.94 14.37
CA GLU A 39 -11.95 -8.05 13.18
C GLU A 39 -12.36 -6.68 12.64
N GLU A 40 -12.73 -5.76 13.53
CA GLU A 40 -13.12 -4.40 13.16
C GLU A 40 -11.93 -3.58 12.67
N LEU A 41 -10.74 -3.76 13.27
CA LEU A 41 -9.52 -3.13 12.79
C LEU A 41 -9.07 -3.68 11.43
N ASN A 42 -9.26 -4.98 11.20
CA ASN A 42 -8.90 -5.67 9.97
C ASN A 42 -9.93 -5.46 8.85
N ASP A 43 -11.08 -4.86 9.14
CA ASP A 43 -11.96 -4.34 8.09
C ASP A 43 -11.22 -3.22 7.34
N THR A 44 -11.08 -3.37 6.02
CA THR A 44 -10.36 -2.45 5.15
C THR A 44 -10.83 -0.99 5.28
N ILE A 45 -12.11 -0.79 5.65
CA ILE A 45 -12.71 0.52 5.93
C ILE A 45 -12.01 1.23 7.11
N ASN A 46 -11.53 0.47 8.10
CA ASN A 46 -10.83 0.97 9.28
C ASN A 46 -9.30 0.80 9.18
N THR A 47 -8.83 -0.28 8.55
CA THR A 47 -7.39 -0.55 8.40
C THR A 47 -6.67 0.58 7.67
N GLN A 48 -7.22 1.05 6.54
CA GLN A 48 -6.58 2.10 5.73
C GLN A 48 -6.43 3.42 6.48
N PRO A 49 -7.50 4.01 7.08
CA PRO A 49 -7.35 5.23 7.87
C PRO A 49 -6.47 5.03 9.11
N ALA A 50 -6.55 3.89 9.81
CA ALA A 50 -5.68 3.64 10.97
C ALA A 50 -4.18 3.64 10.58
N LEU A 51 -3.83 3.01 9.45
CA LEU A 51 -2.47 3.02 8.93
C LEU A 51 -2.00 4.41 8.49
N LEU A 52 -2.86 5.20 7.82
CA LEU A 52 -2.54 6.59 7.47
C LEU A 52 -2.28 7.42 8.72
N VAL A 53 -3.20 7.41 9.70
CA VAL A 53 -3.11 8.20 10.93
C VAL A 53 -1.83 7.87 11.70
N HIS A 54 -1.54 6.57 11.86
CA HIS A 54 -0.30 6.13 12.48
C HIS A 54 0.95 6.68 11.74
N SER A 55 0.96 6.54 10.41
CA SER A 55 2.13 6.93 9.60
C SER A 55 2.34 8.44 9.61
N VAL A 56 1.27 9.23 9.53
CA VAL A 56 1.33 10.69 9.62
C VAL A 56 1.72 11.15 11.02
N ALA A 57 1.20 10.53 12.08
CA ALA A 57 1.62 10.83 13.45
C ALA A 57 3.13 10.55 13.65
N THR A 58 3.61 9.42 13.12
CA THR A 58 5.04 9.06 13.15
C THR A 58 5.88 10.06 12.37
N LEU A 59 5.42 10.46 11.19
CA LEU A 59 6.06 11.46 10.34
C LEU A 59 6.16 12.83 11.02
N GLN A 60 5.09 13.27 11.67
CA GLN A 60 5.07 14.53 12.42
C GLN A 60 6.06 14.52 13.58
N VAL A 61 6.11 13.43 14.36
CA VAL A 61 7.13 13.26 15.42
C VAL A 61 8.54 13.24 14.84
N PHE A 62 8.74 12.57 13.70
CA PHE A 62 10.04 12.56 13.02
C PHE A 62 10.49 13.97 12.62
N TRP A 63 9.61 14.77 12.02
CA TRP A 63 9.93 16.15 11.63
C TRP A 63 10.11 17.10 12.82
N GLU A 64 9.41 16.92 13.93
CA GLU A 64 9.69 17.69 15.15
C GLU A 64 11.11 17.44 15.66
N LYS A 65 11.62 16.20 15.52
CA LYS A 65 12.98 15.83 15.92
C LYS A 65 14.04 16.22 14.90
N TYR A 66 13.69 16.22 13.62
CA TYR A 66 14.60 16.46 12.50
C TYR A 66 14.01 17.47 11.50
N PRO A 67 13.82 18.74 11.91
CA PRO A 67 13.09 19.73 11.12
C PRO A 67 13.81 20.13 9.82
N GLU A 68 15.13 19.95 9.76
CA GLU A 68 15.94 20.25 8.57
C GLU A 68 16.06 19.05 7.62
N PHE A 69 15.52 17.88 7.99
CA PHE A 69 15.61 16.69 7.14
C PHE A 69 14.65 16.81 5.95
N VAL A 70 15.22 16.80 4.75
CA VAL A 70 14.48 16.79 3.48
C VAL A 70 14.81 15.48 2.74
N PRO A 71 13.84 14.58 2.53
CA PRO A 71 14.07 13.37 1.76
C PRO A 71 14.25 13.70 0.27
N ALA A 72 15.13 12.95 -0.42
CA ALA A 72 15.29 13.06 -1.87
C ALA A 72 14.03 12.61 -2.62
N PHE A 73 13.39 11.55 -2.11
CA PHE A 73 12.16 10.99 -2.63
C PHE A 73 11.26 10.53 -1.48
N VAL A 74 9.97 10.52 -1.71
CA VAL A 74 9.00 9.78 -0.90
C VAL A 74 8.29 8.76 -1.78
N ALA A 75 7.95 7.62 -1.20
CA ALA A 75 7.19 6.57 -1.84
C ALA A 75 6.39 5.85 -0.77
N GLY A 76 5.25 5.28 -1.14
CA GLY A 76 4.50 4.42 -0.24
C GLY A 76 3.80 3.33 -1.02
N HIS A 77 3.74 2.14 -0.42
CA HIS A 77 3.21 0.95 -1.08
C HIS A 77 1.68 0.92 -0.97
N SER A 78 0.99 0.82 -2.11
CA SER A 78 -0.47 0.80 -2.22
C SER A 78 -1.10 1.99 -1.49
N MET A 79 -1.85 1.76 -0.40
CA MET A 79 -2.43 2.81 0.44
C MET A 79 -1.36 3.80 0.95
N GLY A 80 -0.14 3.33 1.20
CA GLY A 80 0.97 4.17 1.63
C GLY A 80 1.31 5.30 0.66
N GLU A 81 0.95 5.20 -0.63
CA GLU A 81 1.09 6.30 -1.58
C GLU A 81 0.35 7.55 -1.11
N LEU A 82 -0.85 7.40 -0.55
CA LEU A 82 -1.63 8.51 0.01
C LEU A 82 -0.94 9.13 1.23
N THR A 83 -0.20 8.33 2.01
CA THR A 83 0.66 8.84 3.08
C THR A 83 1.85 9.62 2.51
N ALA A 84 2.46 9.13 1.42
CA ALA A 84 3.56 9.82 0.73
C ALA A 84 3.12 11.17 0.14
N LEU A 85 1.86 11.29 -0.32
CA LEU A 85 1.29 12.56 -0.75
C LEU A 85 1.17 13.57 0.40
N VAL A 86 0.79 13.12 1.61
CA VAL A 86 0.83 13.96 2.81
C VAL A 86 2.27 14.38 3.12
N ALA A 87 3.21 13.43 3.05
CA ALA A 87 4.62 13.70 3.31
C ALA A 87 5.22 14.73 2.35
N ALA A 88 4.81 14.70 1.08
CA ALA A 88 5.21 15.65 0.05
C ALA A 88 4.45 16.98 0.07
N SER A 89 3.53 17.18 1.04
CA SER A 89 2.61 18.32 1.10
C SER A 89 1.71 18.48 -0.13
N VAL A 90 1.46 17.39 -0.86
CA VAL A 90 0.53 17.37 -2.01
C VAL A 90 -0.91 17.30 -1.54
N LEU A 91 -1.17 16.51 -0.49
CA LEU A 91 -2.51 16.30 0.04
C LEU A 91 -2.53 16.69 1.53
N PRO A 92 -3.42 17.60 1.97
CA PRO A 92 -3.62 17.85 3.39
C PRO A 92 -4.04 16.58 4.13
N PHE A 93 -3.67 16.44 5.39
CA PHE A 93 -3.95 15.25 6.19
C PHE A 93 -5.45 14.93 6.25
N GLU A 94 -6.29 15.95 6.44
CA GLU A 94 -7.73 15.81 6.53
C GLU A 94 -8.32 15.25 5.23
N SER A 95 -7.89 15.78 4.09
CA SER A 95 -8.30 15.28 2.77
C SER A 95 -7.78 13.87 2.51
N ALA A 96 -6.54 13.57 2.93
CA ALA A 96 -5.99 12.22 2.84
C ALA A 96 -6.78 11.23 3.68
N LEU A 97 -7.22 11.62 4.88
CA LEU A 97 -8.00 10.79 5.78
C LEU A 97 -9.37 10.41 5.19
N TYR A 98 -10.08 11.38 4.62
CA TYR A 98 -11.32 11.09 3.90
C TYR A 98 -11.06 10.24 2.66
N LEU A 99 -10.00 10.51 1.90
CA LEU A 99 -9.70 9.77 0.69
C LEU A 99 -9.34 8.29 0.97
N VAL A 100 -8.54 7.99 2.01
CA VAL A 100 -8.25 6.60 2.41
C VAL A 100 -9.49 5.90 2.96
N ARG A 101 -10.38 6.61 3.66
CA ARG A 101 -11.64 6.05 4.15
C ARG A 101 -12.54 5.66 2.98
N THR A 102 -12.76 6.58 2.05
CA THR A 102 -13.52 6.32 0.82
C THR A 102 -12.90 5.19 0.01
N ARG A 103 -11.57 5.16 -0.15
CA ARG A 103 -10.86 4.05 -0.82
C ARG A 103 -11.16 2.71 -0.14
N GLY A 104 -11.11 2.65 1.19
CA GLY A 104 -11.41 1.44 1.94
C GLY A 104 -12.85 0.96 1.77
N GLU A 105 -13.82 1.88 1.80
CA GLU A 105 -15.25 1.59 1.59
C GLU A 105 -15.54 1.05 0.18
N LEU A 106 -14.96 1.68 -0.85
CA LEU A 106 -15.11 1.26 -2.24
C LEU A 106 -14.48 -0.11 -2.48
N MET A 107 -13.28 -0.36 -1.95
CA MET A 107 -12.60 -1.64 -2.08
C MET A 107 -13.36 -2.77 -1.36
N LYS A 108 -13.89 -2.51 -0.16
CA LYS A 108 -14.72 -3.47 0.57
C LYS A 108 -15.97 -3.82 -0.24
N ARG A 109 -16.71 -2.81 -0.70
CA ARG A 109 -17.91 -3.01 -1.52
C ARG A 109 -17.60 -3.83 -2.78
N ALA A 110 -16.51 -3.52 -3.47
CA ALA A 110 -16.10 -4.30 -4.63
C ALA A 110 -15.79 -5.77 -4.30
N GLY A 111 -15.20 -6.05 -3.13
CA GLY A 111 -14.99 -7.42 -2.64
C GLY A 111 -16.29 -8.15 -2.26
N GLU A 112 -17.33 -7.42 -1.85
CA GLU A 112 -18.67 -7.96 -1.57
C GLU A 112 -19.45 -8.24 -2.87
N GLU A 113 -19.37 -7.33 -3.84
CA GLU A 113 -20.06 -7.43 -5.14
C GLU A 113 -19.39 -8.44 -6.08
N ASN A 114 -18.06 -8.43 -6.14
CA ASN A 114 -17.24 -9.31 -6.98
C ASN A 114 -16.15 -10.00 -6.15
N PRO A 115 -16.51 -11.07 -5.41
CA PRO A 115 -15.57 -11.77 -4.53
C PRO A 115 -14.34 -12.29 -5.28
N GLY A 116 -13.16 -12.04 -4.71
CA GLY A 116 -11.89 -12.52 -5.22
C GLY A 116 -10.93 -12.86 -4.10
N GLY A 117 -9.64 -12.78 -4.39
CA GLY A 117 -8.62 -12.96 -3.36
C GLY A 117 -7.23 -12.59 -3.85
N MET A 118 -6.24 -12.88 -3.01
CA MET A 118 -4.83 -12.64 -3.29
C MET A 118 -3.98 -13.83 -2.85
N ALA A 119 -2.85 -14.05 -3.51
CA ALA A 119 -1.87 -15.06 -3.12
C ALA A 119 -0.44 -14.54 -3.34
N ALA A 120 0.43 -14.77 -2.37
CA ALA A 120 1.87 -14.53 -2.51
C ALA A 120 2.55 -15.75 -3.14
N LEU A 121 3.33 -15.51 -4.20
CA LEU A 121 4.16 -16.46 -4.91
C LEU A 121 5.64 -16.16 -4.59
N LEU A 122 6.33 -17.14 -4.02
CA LEU A 122 7.75 -17.05 -3.71
C LEU A 122 8.58 -17.85 -4.69
N GLY A 123 9.68 -17.25 -5.16
CA GLY A 123 10.68 -17.88 -6.02
C GLY A 123 10.43 -17.76 -7.52
N LEU A 124 9.48 -16.95 -7.96
CA LEU A 124 9.22 -16.67 -9.38
C LEU A 124 9.53 -15.22 -9.73
N ASP A 125 10.00 -14.99 -10.95
CA ASP A 125 10.16 -13.64 -11.52
C ASP A 125 8.86 -13.14 -12.15
N ILE A 126 8.79 -11.83 -12.39
CA ILE A 126 7.60 -11.17 -12.95
C ILE A 126 7.20 -11.72 -14.32
N PRO A 127 8.10 -11.88 -15.31
CA PRO A 127 7.71 -12.43 -16.61
C PRO A 127 7.10 -13.84 -16.51
N THR A 128 7.60 -14.68 -15.61
CA THR A 128 7.04 -16.02 -15.36
C THR A 128 5.65 -15.92 -14.74
N VAL A 129 5.47 -15.07 -13.73
CA VAL A 129 4.16 -14.89 -13.09
C VAL A 129 3.14 -14.29 -14.06
N ASP A 130 3.52 -13.29 -14.86
CA ASP A 130 2.63 -12.68 -15.87
C ASP A 130 2.15 -13.74 -16.89
N ARG A 131 3.05 -14.64 -17.34
CA ARG A 131 2.67 -15.77 -18.21
C ARG A 131 1.69 -16.72 -17.54
N VAL A 132 1.97 -17.11 -16.29
CA VAL A 132 1.10 -18.01 -15.50
C VAL A 132 -0.28 -17.37 -15.25
N CYS A 133 -0.33 -16.07 -14.97
CA CYS A 133 -1.56 -15.31 -14.82
C CYS A 133 -2.38 -15.30 -16.10
N ALA A 134 -1.74 -15.09 -17.26
CA ALA A 134 -2.41 -15.12 -18.55
C ALA A 134 -2.99 -16.51 -18.87
N GLU A 135 -2.24 -17.58 -18.57
CA GLU A 135 -2.69 -18.97 -18.78
C GLU A 135 -3.83 -19.37 -17.82
N ALA A 136 -3.82 -18.85 -16.59
CA ALA A 136 -4.86 -19.10 -15.60
C ALA A 136 -6.15 -18.27 -15.81
N SER A 137 -6.11 -17.25 -16.67
CA SER A 137 -7.22 -16.30 -16.85
C SER A 137 -8.18 -16.76 -17.96
N GLU A 138 -9.47 -16.58 -17.69
CA GLU A 138 -10.58 -16.78 -18.64
C GLU A 138 -11.41 -15.49 -18.75
N PRO A 139 -12.27 -15.34 -19.77
CA PRO A 139 -13.19 -14.20 -19.85
C PRO A 139 -14.03 -14.07 -18.56
N ASN A 140 -13.97 -12.91 -17.92
CA ASN A 140 -14.64 -12.60 -16.64
C ASN A 140 -14.15 -13.40 -15.41
N ASP A 141 -13.07 -14.17 -15.51
CA ASP A 141 -12.45 -14.90 -14.40
C ASP A 141 -10.94 -14.77 -14.54
N VAL A 142 -10.44 -13.60 -14.15
CA VAL A 142 -9.06 -13.14 -14.41
C VAL A 142 -8.23 -13.11 -13.13
N VAL A 143 -6.91 -13.27 -13.29
CA VAL A 143 -5.89 -13.09 -12.24
C VAL A 143 -4.69 -12.37 -12.85
N GLN A 144 -4.09 -11.45 -12.10
CA GLN A 144 -2.89 -10.73 -12.55
C GLN A 144 -1.91 -10.55 -11.40
N VAL A 145 -0.71 -10.04 -11.72
CA VAL A 145 0.20 -9.53 -10.70
C VAL A 145 -0.39 -8.27 -10.06
N ALA A 146 -0.61 -8.35 -8.75
CA ALA A 146 -1.08 -7.26 -7.91
C ALA A 146 0.09 -6.41 -7.39
N ASN A 147 1.13 -7.09 -6.90
CA ASN A 147 2.28 -6.43 -6.29
C ASN A 147 3.57 -7.13 -6.70
N ASP A 148 4.50 -6.36 -7.27
CA ASP A 148 5.90 -6.74 -7.40
C ASP A 148 6.66 -6.16 -6.20
N ASN A 149 6.73 -6.93 -5.11
CA ASN A 149 7.24 -6.44 -3.83
C ASN A 149 8.76 -6.43 -3.77
N CYS A 150 9.38 -7.52 -4.23
CA CYS A 150 10.83 -7.63 -4.39
C CYS A 150 11.16 -8.83 -5.30
N PRO A 151 12.40 -8.95 -5.80
CA PRO A 151 12.80 -10.06 -6.64
C PRO A 151 12.49 -11.42 -6.01
N GLY A 152 11.68 -12.23 -6.68
CA GLY A 152 11.25 -13.54 -6.20
C GLY A 152 10.12 -13.51 -5.18
N GLN A 153 9.47 -12.37 -4.95
CA GLN A 153 8.26 -12.26 -4.13
C GLN A 153 7.21 -11.39 -4.80
N VAL A 154 6.19 -12.06 -5.34
CA VAL A 154 5.14 -11.44 -6.13
C VAL A 154 3.79 -11.77 -5.49
N VAL A 155 2.89 -10.81 -5.41
CA VAL A 155 1.50 -11.07 -5.03
C VAL A 155 0.65 -11.03 -6.29
N VAL A 156 -0.19 -12.03 -6.47
CA VAL A 156 -1.23 -12.06 -7.50
C VAL A 156 -2.60 -11.84 -6.88
N SER A 157 -3.51 -11.25 -7.63
CA SER A 157 -4.90 -11.05 -7.20
C SER A 157 -5.86 -11.20 -8.36
N GLY A 158 -7.08 -11.62 -8.04
CA GLY A 158 -8.10 -11.85 -9.04
C GLY A 158 -9.26 -12.69 -8.53
N ALA A 159 -10.02 -13.22 -9.48
CA ALA A 159 -11.16 -14.06 -9.22
C ALA A 159 -10.75 -15.42 -8.63
N GLY A 160 -11.63 -16.00 -7.81
CA GLY A 160 -11.34 -17.25 -7.12
C GLY A 160 -11.14 -18.46 -8.04
N GLY A 161 -11.80 -18.47 -9.22
CA GLY A 161 -11.59 -19.51 -10.24
C GLY A 161 -10.20 -19.43 -10.85
N ALA A 162 -9.82 -18.25 -11.30
CA ALA A 162 -8.49 -17.94 -11.83
C ALA A 162 -7.37 -18.27 -10.82
N LEU A 163 -7.53 -17.90 -9.54
CA LEU A 163 -6.55 -18.25 -8.50
C LEU A 163 -6.42 -19.77 -8.32
N ARG A 164 -7.51 -20.53 -8.37
CA ARG A 164 -7.45 -22.00 -8.28
C ARG A 164 -6.71 -22.63 -9.46
N ARG A 165 -6.86 -22.09 -10.67
CA ARG A 165 -6.10 -22.53 -11.86
C ARG A 165 -4.64 -22.10 -11.80
N LEU A 166 -4.35 -20.91 -11.25
CA LEU A 166 -3.00 -20.38 -11.14
C LEU A 166 -2.11 -21.20 -10.21
N ILE A 167 -2.64 -21.74 -9.12
CA ILE A 167 -1.84 -22.49 -8.12
C ILE A 167 -1.02 -23.64 -8.75
N PRO A 168 -1.62 -24.62 -9.47
CA PRO A 168 -0.84 -25.68 -10.10
C PRO A 168 0.12 -25.16 -11.18
N LEU A 169 -0.28 -24.17 -11.99
CA LEU A 169 0.58 -23.58 -13.01
C LEU A 169 1.82 -22.89 -12.41
N ALA A 170 1.66 -22.20 -11.28
CA ALA A 170 2.76 -21.58 -10.56
C ALA A 170 3.70 -22.63 -9.94
N GLN A 171 3.16 -23.76 -9.45
CA GLN A 171 3.97 -24.88 -8.96
C GLN A 171 4.81 -25.51 -10.07
N GLU A 172 4.20 -25.76 -11.24
CA GLU A 172 4.90 -26.28 -12.42
C GLU A 172 5.96 -25.32 -12.95
N ALA A 173 5.70 -24.01 -12.85
CA ALA A 173 6.66 -22.97 -13.20
C ALA A 173 7.81 -22.80 -12.19
N GLY A 174 7.80 -23.54 -11.07
CA GLY A 174 8.90 -23.55 -10.10
C GLY A 174 8.70 -22.67 -8.87
N ALA A 175 7.47 -22.27 -8.53
CA ALA A 175 7.20 -21.56 -7.28
C ALA A 175 7.68 -22.38 -6.07
N LYS A 176 8.51 -21.78 -5.23
CA LYS A 176 9.03 -22.42 -4.00
C LYS A 176 7.94 -22.52 -2.94
N LYS A 177 7.05 -21.53 -2.87
CA LYS A 177 5.94 -21.46 -1.92
C LYS A 177 4.83 -20.61 -2.50
N ILE A 178 3.59 -21.00 -2.21
CA ILE A 178 2.39 -20.23 -2.53
C ILE A 178 1.63 -20.04 -1.23
N VAL A 179 1.27 -18.80 -0.90
CA VAL A 179 0.57 -18.46 0.34
C VAL A 179 -0.69 -17.67 0.02
N PRO A 180 -1.89 -18.25 0.17
CA PRO A 180 -3.13 -17.51 0.12
C PRO A 180 -3.14 -16.43 1.20
N LEU A 181 -3.51 -15.21 0.84
CA LEU A 181 -3.69 -14.12 1.80
C LEU A 181 -5.13 -14.14 2.30
N MET A 182 -5.32 -13.86 3.59
CA MET A 182 -6.64 -13.87 4.25
C MET A 182 -7.43 -12.58 3.93
N VAL A 183 -7.68 -12.33 2.65
CA VAL A 183 -8.44 -11.19 2.13
C VAL A 183 -9.40 -11.66 1.05
N SER A 184 -10.63 -11.13 1.07
CA SER A 184 -11.66 -11.35 0.04
C SER A 184 -11.62 -10.31 -1.09
N ILE A 185 -10.80 -9.28 -0.93
CA ILE A 185 -10.66 -8.18 -1.89
C ILE A 185 -9.50 -8.51 -2.84
N ALA A 186 -9.78 -8.55 -4.15
CA ALA A 186 -8.77 -8.70 -5.19
C ALA A 186 -8.13 -7.34 -5.54
N ALA A 187 -7.46 -6.70 -4.58
CA ALA A 187 -6.83 -5.40 -4.77
C ALA A 187 -5.80 -5.42 -5.92
N HIS A 188 -5.64 -4.31 -6.65
CA HIS A 188 -4.70 -4.20 -7.77
C HIS A 188 -5.01 -5.19 -8.91
N SER A 189 -6.30 -5.37 -9.22
CA SER A 189 -6.78 -6.23 -10.31
C SER A 189 -7.98 -5.62 -11.05
N PRO A 190 -8.36 -6.15 -12.23
CA PRO A 190 -9.53 -5.69 -12.96
C PRO A 190 -10.84 -5.81 -12.16
N LEU A 191 -10.91 -6.68 -11.14
CA LEU A 191 -12.09 -6.80 -10.29
C LEU A 191 -12.38 -5.51 -9.49
N MET A 192 -11.40 -4.59 -9.38
CA MET A 192 -11.57 -3.29 -8.73
C MET A 192 -12.05 -2.18 -9.68
N GLU A 193 -12.37 -2.47 -10.94
CA GLU A 193 -12.74 -1.44 -11.94
C GLU A 193 -13.89 -0.54 -11.48
N HIS A 194 -14.94 -1.12 -10.88
CA HIS A 194 -16.05 -0.34 -10.32
C HIS A 194 -15.62 0.55 -9.15
N ALA A 195 -14.82 0.02 -8.23
CA ALA A 195 -14.25 0.81 -7.13
C ALA A 195 -13.33 1.92 -7.65
N GLN A 196 -12.54 1.66 -8.68
CA GLN A 196 -11.66 2.65 -9.31
C GLN A 196 -12.48 3.79 -9.93
N ALA A 197 -13.57 3.48 -10.63
CA ALA A 197 -14.41 4.51 -11.25
C ALA A 197 -14.99 5.49 -10.22
N ASP A 198 -15.41 5.00 -9.05
CA ASP A 198 -15.88 5.86 -7.95
C ASP A 198 -14.72 6.54 -7.20
N PHE A 199 -13.58 5.87 -7.05
CA PHE A 199 -12.39 6.45 -6.44
C PHE A 199 -11.83 7.61 -7.28
N ASN A 200 -11.92 7.54 -8.61
CA ASN A 200 -11.52 8.62 -9.50
C ASN A 200 -12.26 9.93 -9.20
N LYS A 201 -13.55 9.86 -8.85
CA LYS A 201 -14.35 11.03 -8.46
C LYS A 201 -13.85 11.64 -7.16
N ALA A 202 -13.45 10.80 -6.20
CA ALA A 202 -12.87 11.25 -4.93
C ALA A 202 -11.48 11.89 -5.13
N VAL A 203 -10.66 11.33 -6.04
CA VAL A 203 -9.37 11.91 -6.43
C VAL A 203 -9.55 13.27 -7.11
N GLU A 204 -10.51 13.41 -8.02
CA GLU A 204 -10.82 14.68 -8.71
C GLU A 204 -11.32 15.77 -7.78
N ALA A 205 -12.01 15.39 -6.71
CA ALA A 205 -12.48 16.31 -5.67
C ALA A 205 -11.40 16.67 -4.65
N ALA A 206 -10.28 15.94 -4.60
CA ALA A 206 -9.24 16.15 -3.62
C ALA A 206 -8.44 17.43 -3.94
N PRO A 207 -8.09 18.26 -2.95
CA PRO A 207 -7.40 19.53 -3.15
C PRO A 207 -5.88 19.34 -3.34
N LEU A 208 -5.50 18.58 -4.37
CA LEU A 208 -4.09 18.27 -4.68
C LEU A 208 -3.27 19.53 -4.96
N GLN A 209 -2.04 19.55 -4.45
CA GLN A 209 -1.06 20.62 -4.64
C GLN A 209 0.16 20.10 -5.42
N GLU A 210 0.93 21.01 -6.01
CA GLU A 210 2.17 20.62 -6.67
C GLU A 210 3.18 20.04 -5.66
N PRO A 211 3.85 18.93 -6.00
CA PRO A 211 4.75 18.25 -5.08
C PRO A 211 6.01 19.08 -4.82
N LYS A 212 6.33 19.28 -3.53
CA LYS A 212 7.59 19.89 -3.10
C LYS A 212 8.72 18.88 -2.99
N ILE A 213 8.36 17.61 -2.79
CA ILE A 213 9.26 16.46 -2.71
C ILE A 213 8.84 15.50 -3.81
N SER A 214 9.81 14.90 -4.51
CA SER A 214 9.51 13.95 -5.58
C SER A 214 8.84 12.69 -5.01
N ILE A 215 7.63 12.38 -5.47
CA ILE A 215 6.89 11.17 -5.10
C ILE A 215 7.12 10.12 -6.17
N ILE A 216 7.46 8.89 -5.79
CA ILE A 216 7.52 7.75 -6.72
C ILE A 216 6.16 7.06 -6.75
N GLY A 217 5.52 7.04 -7.93
CA GLY A 217 4.21 6.42 -8.14
C GLY A 217 4.23 4.90 -8.13
N ASN A 218 3.12 4.28 -7.74
CA ASN A 218 3.02 2.82 -7.67
C ASN A 218 2.85 2.20 -9.07
N VAL A 219 2.12 2.88 -9.95
CA VAL A 219 1.85 2.42 -11.31
C VAL A 219 2.97 2.87 -12.26
N ALA A 220 3.46 4.10 -12.11
CA ALA A 220 4.51 4.65 -12.94
C ALA A 220 5.90 4.07 -12.62
N ALA A 221 6.16 3.72 -11.34
CA ALA A 221 7.49 3.42 -10.80
C ALA A 221 8.53 4.53 -11.05
N LYS A 222 8.07 5.78 -11.14
CA LYS A 222 8.86 6.96 -11.51
C LYS A 222 8.34 8.20 -10.76
N PRO A 223 9.12 9.29 -10.73
CA PRO A 223 8.70 10.53 -10.09
C PRO A 223 7.44 11.12 -10.73
N LEU A 224 6.46 11.44 -9.89
CA LEU A 224 5.24 12.14 -10.27
C LEU A 224 5.46 13.64 -10.04
N SER A 225 6.05 14.31 -11.03
CA SER A 225 6.53 15.69 -10.87
C SER A 225 5.47 16.78 -11.06
N ARG A 226 4.21 16.41 -11.29
CA ARG A 226 3.08 17.31 -11.56
C ARG A 226 1.80 16.70 -11.02
N ILE A 227 0.84 17.55 -10.65
CA ILE A 227 -0.49 17.11 -10.18
C ILE A 227 -1.14 16.12 -11.16
N GLN A 228 -1.10 16.39 -12.48
CA GLN A 228 -1.69 15.49 -13.47
C GLN A 228 -1.13 14.06 -13.39
N TYR A 229 0.19 13.90 -13.18
CA TYR A 229 0.79 12.57 -13.07
C TYR A 229 0.40 11.87 -11.77
N ILE A 230 0.17 12.62 -10.70
CA ILE A 230 -0.34 12.11 -9.42
C ILE A 230 -1.77 11.62 -9.60
N GLU A 231 -2.62 12.42 -10.24
CA GLU A 231 -3.99 12.03 -10.55
C GLU A 231 -4.02 10.77 -11.44
N ASP A 232 -3.22 10.73 -12.50
CA ASP A 232 -3.17 9.59 -13.42
C ASP A 232 -2.74 8.30 -12.71
N ASP A 233 -1.74 8.36 -11.82
CA ASP A 233 -1.28 7.19 -11.05
C ASP A 233 -2.39 6.71 -10.08
N LEU A 234 -2.99 7.63 -9.31
CA LEU A 234 -4.10 7.31 -8.39
C LEU A 234 -5.34 6.76 -9.10
N LYS A 235 -5.66 7.30 -10.28
CA LYS A 235 -6.80 6.87 -11.11
C LYS A 235 -6.59 5.52 -11.80
N ALA A 236 -5.37 4.97 -11.73
CA ALA A 236 -5.03 3.64 -12.20
C ALA A 236 -4.69 2.67 -11.06
N GLN A 237 -4.48 3.16 -9.84
CA GLN A 237 -3.83 2.42 -8.75
C GLN A 237 -4.55 1.14 -8.31
N LEU A 238 -5.88 1.15 -8.20
CA LEU A 238 -6.66 0.02 -7.68
C LEU A 238 -6.75 -1.15 -8.67
N THR A 239 -6.52 -0.91 -9.96
CA THR A 239 -6.59 -1.93 -11.01
C THR A 239 -5.22 -2.30 -11.59
N SER A 240 -4.19 -1.51 -11.28
CA SER A 240 -2.83 -1.71 -11.77
C SER A 240 -1.92 -2.35 -10.73
N ARG A 241 -0.89 -3.06 -11.23
CA ARG A 241 0.21 -3.60 -10.43
C ARG A 241 0.92 -2.48 -9.65
N VAL A 242 1.19 -2.74 -8.37
CA VAL A 242 2.17 -1.98 -7.58
C VAL A 242 3.57 -2.43 -7.96
N ARG A 243 4.32 -1.58 -8.66
CA ARG A 243 5.68 -1.87 -9.18
C ARG A 243 6.76 -1.48 -8.17
N TRP A 244 6.71 -2.05 -6.97
CA TRP A 244 7.55 -1.62 -5.84
C TRP A 244 9.03 -1.90 -6.07
N THR A 245 9.38 -3.06 -6.64
CA THR A 245 10.78 -3.39 -7.03
C THR A 245 11.36 -2.28 -7.92
N GLU A 246 10.66 -1.91 -8.99
CA GLU A 246 11.11 -0.86 -9.91
C GLU A 246 11.17 0.52 -9.24
N SER A 247 10.24 0.84 -8.34
CA SER A 247 10.27 2.09 -7.56
C SER A 247 11.51 2.19 -6.67
N ILE A 248 11.89 1.09 -6.03
CA ILE A 248 13.12 1.00 -5.23
C ILE A 248 14.36 1.11 -6.12
N GLU A 249 14.43 0.34 -7.20
CA GLU A 249 15.54 0.35 -8.15
C GLU A 249 15.75 1.75 -8.72
N TYR A 250 14.69 2.45 -9.09
CA TYR A 250 14.75 3.84 -9.53
C TYR A 250 15.43 4.73 -8.48
N MET A 251 15.03 4.64 -7.21
CA MET A 251 15.62 5.46 -6.14
C MET A 251 17.10 5.13 -5.93
N LEU A 252 17.48 3.85 -5.96
CA LEU A 252 18.88 3.40 -5.88
C LEU A 252 19.71 3.95 -7.06
N GLU A 253 19.19 3.88 -8.28
CA GLU A 253 19.83 4.45 -9.48
C GLU A 253 20.01 5.97 -9.41
N LYS A 254 19.16 6.67 -8.64
CA LYS A 254 19.31 8.10 -8.34
C LYS A 254 20.23 8.41 -7.18
N GLY A 255 20.92 7.40 -6.63
CA GLY A 255 21.92 7.55 -5.58
C GLY A 255 21.34 7.58 -4.17
N VAL A 256 20.07 7.19 -3.98
CA VAL A 256 19.54 6.94 -2.63
C VAL A 256 20.22 5.70 -2.07
N ASP A 257 20.88 5.82 -0.92
CA ASP A 257 21.53 4.71 -0.23
C ASP A 257 20.89 4.36 1.12
N THR A 258 19.94 5.20 1.57
CA THR A 258 19.33 5.13 2.89
C THR A 258 17.84 5.33 2.77
N PHE A 259 17.07 4.37 3.29
CA PHE A 259 15.62 4.40 3.31
C PHE A 259 15.13 4.44 4.75
N ILE A 260 14.15 5.30 5.02
CA ILE A 260 13.52 5.43 6.34
C ILE A 260 12.05 5.03 6.17
N GLU A 261 11.68 3.92 6.80
CA GLU A 261 10.30 3.43 6.84
C GLU A 261 9.52 4.19 7.91
N ILE A 262 8.46 4.88 7.49
CA ILE A 262 7.54 5.63 8.35
C ILE A 262 6.19 4.90 8.36
N GLY A 263 5.78 4.38 9.50
CA GLY A 263 4.55 3.60 9.62
C GLY A 263 4.53 2.74 10.88
N THR A 264 3.65 1.73 10.92
CA THR A 264 3.44 0.82 12.07
C THR A 264 4.69 0.03 12.48
N ARG A 265 5.75 0.08 11.67
CA ARG A 265 7.11 -0.35 12.01
C ARG A 265 8.10 0.72 11.57
N PHE A 266 8.60 1.53 12.50
CA PHE A 266 9.68 2.48 12.21
C PHE A 266 11.01 1.75 12.08
N ARG A 267 11.65 1.81 10.91
CA ARG A 267 12.97 1.20 10.66
C ARG A 267 13.78 2.05 9.67
N SER A 268 15.06 2.25 9.95
CA SER A 268 16.01 2.84 9.00
C SER A 268 16.94 1.75 8.46
N TYR A 269 17.23 1.82 7.16
CA TYR A 269 18.07 0.87 6.47
C TYR A 269 19.13 1.61 5.66
N LYS A 270 20.38 1.23 5.84
CA LYS A 270 21.51 1.66 5.01
C LYS A 270 21.90 0.53 4.06
N PHE A 271 21.94 0.83 2.77
CA PHE A 271 22.35 -0.10 1.73
C PHE A 271 23.87 -0.07 1.53
N GLY A 272 24.44 -1.25 1.33
CA GLY A 272 25.79 -1.48 0.85
C GLY A 272 25.72 -2.59 -0.20
N GLU A 273 26.22 -2.29 -1.40
CA GLU A 273 26.36 -3.16 -2.58
C GLU A 273 25.29 -4.26 -2.77
N THR A 274 24.21 -3.92 -3.50
CA THR A 274 23.37 -4.86 -4.29
C THR A 274 22.75 -6.07 -3.57
N ASP A 275 22.58 -6.05 -2.24
CA ASP A 275 21.90 -7.16 -1.55
C ASP A 275 20.38 -6.93 -1.42
N PHE A 276 19.64 -7.39 -2.44
CA PHE A 276 18.17 -7.41 -2.44
C PHE A 276 17.55 -8.39 -1.42
N SER A 277 18.34 -9.24 -0.74
CA SER A 277 17.81 -10.19 0.26
C SER A 277 17.19 -9.51 1.48
N ARG A 278 17.55 -8.24 1.75
CA ARG A 278 16.95 -7.42 2.80
C ARG A 278 15.51 -7.01 2.49
N TYR A 279 15.09 -7.00 1.22
CA TYR A 279 13.69 -6.79 0.84
C TYR A 279 12.85 -8.05 1.09
N GLN A 280 13.42 -9.24 0.87
CA GLN A 280 12.74 -10.53 1.09
C GLN A 280 12.34 -10.72 2.57
N THR A 281 13.13 -10.21 3.51
CA THR A 281 12.84 -10.30 4.95
C THR A 281 11.68 -9.41 5.42
N LEU A 282 11.28 -8.41 4.62
CA LEU A 282 10.20 -7.47 4.95
C LEU A 282 8.83 -8.13 4.80
N TYR A 283 8.58 -8.83 3.69
CA TYR A 283 7.29 -9.45 3.41
C TYR A 283 7.19 -10.93 3.83
N ASP A 284 8.30 -11.67 3.99
CA ASP A 284 8.27 -13.06 4.51
C ASP A 284 7.70 -13.15 5.94
N ARG A 285 7.70 -12.04 6.69
CA ARG A 285 7.00 -11.94 7.99
C ARG A 285 5.53 -11.54 7.87
N GLU A 286 5.13 -10.83 6.81
CA GLU A 286 3.76 -10.36 6.60
C GLU A 286 2.84 -11.44 6.02
N ALA A 287 3.37 -12.34 5.18
CA ALA A 287 2.59 -13.43 4.61
C ALA A 287 2.33 -14.60 5.58
N GLY A 288 2.69 -14.50 6.87
CA GLY A 288 2.73 -15.69 7.73
C GLY A 288 2.40 -15.52 9.20
N ARG A 289 2.55 -14.35 9.83
CA ARG A 289 2.18 -14.14 11.24
C ARG A 289 1.88 -12.66 11.51
N PHE A 290 0.63 -12.38 11.85
CA PHE A 290 0.29 -11.26 12.73
C PHE A 290 0.56 -11.72 14.18
N PRO A 291 1.56 -11.17 14.88
CA PRO A 291 1.49 -10.97 16.31
C PRO A 291 0.95 -9.57 16.64
#